data_AF-A0A7V0RL57-F1
#
_entry.id   AF-A0A7V0RL57-F1
#
_cell.length_a   1.000
_cell.length_b   1.000
_cell.length_c   1.000
_cell.angle_alpha   90.00
_cell.angle_beta   90.00
_cell.angle_gamma   90.00
#
_symmetry.space_group_name_H-M   'P 1'
#
loop_
_entity.id
_entity.type
_entity.pdbx_description
1 polymer ?
#
loop_
_entity_poly.entity_id
_entity_poly.type
_entity_poly.pdbx_seq_one_letter_code
_entity_poly.pdbx_strand_id
1 'polypeptide(L)' 'ARDALDRSRAVSPLVPAQDAHLLDTSDLGIEAALKAAVKLIDSVIR' A
#
# COMPACT_ATOMS: atom_id res chain seq x y z
N ALA A 1 3.95 -12.44 15.43
CA ALA A 1 4.42 -11.22 14.72
C ALA A 1 3.30 -10.19 14.69
N ARG A 2 3.62 -8.90 14.67
CA ARG A 2 2.66 -7.78 14.75
C ARG A 2 1.57 -7.85 13.67
N ASP A 3 1.93 -8.06 12.40
CA ASP A 3 0.96 -8.01 11.30
C ASP A 3 -0.17 -9.04 11.42
N ALA A 4 0.13 -10.22 11.96
CA ALA A 4 -0.88 -11.25 12.19
C ALA A 4 -1.91 -10.80 13.25
N LEU A 5 -1.45 -10.08 14.28
CA LEU A 5 -2.31 -9.51 15.32
C LEU A 5 -3.08 -8.29 14.78
N ASP A 6 -2.45 -7.47 13.94
CA ASP A 6 -3.09 -6.27 13.38
C ASP A 6 -4.19 -6.64 12.37
N ARG A 7 -4.02 -7.73 11.61
CA ARG A 7 -5.05 -8.26 10.70
C ARG A 7 -6.28 -8.81 11.43
N SER A 8 -6.15 -9.28 12.67
CA SER A 8 -7.25 -9.92 13.42
C SER A 8 -7.99 -8.98 14.38
N ARG A 9 -7.69 -7.66 14.38
CA ARG A 9 -8.36 -6.69 15.26
C ARG A 9 -9.85 -6.57 14.93
N ALA A 10 -10.70 -6.51 15.96
CA ALA A 10 -12.15 -6.35 15.81
C ALA A 10 -12.57 -4.96 15.30
N VAL A 11 -11.77 -3.93 15.59
CA VAL A 11 -11.99 -2.54 15.16
C VAL A 11 -10.73 -2.07 14.42
N SER A 12 -10.92 -1.44 13.26
CA SER A 12 -9.85 -0.95 12.37
C SER A 12 -8.77 -2.01 12.08
N PRO A 13 -9.12 -3.16 11.46
CA PRO A 13 -8.15 -4.19 11.10
C PRO A 13 -7.18 -3.72 10.00
N LEU A 14 -6.01 -4.34 9.94
CA LEU A 14 -5.06 -4.15 8.84
C LEU A 14 -5.58 -4.84 7.57
N VAL A 15 -6.37 -4.12 6.78
CA VAL A 15 -6.91 -4.57 5.49
C VAL A 15 -6.84 -3.41 4.47
N PRO A 16 -6.49 -3.65 3.21
CA PRO A 16 -6.59 -2.63 2.18
C PRO A 16 -8.05 -2.21 1.96
N ALA A 17 -8.27 -0.93 1.60
CA ALA A 17 -9.57 -0.46 1.16
C ALA A 17 -9.97 -1.11 -0.18
N GLN A 18 -11.26 -1.04 -0.53
CA GLN A 18 -11.78 -1.72 -1.72
C GLN A 18 -11.23 -1.14 -3.04
N ASP A 19 -10.90 0.14 -3.04
CA ASP A 19 -10.30 0.90 -4.14
C ASP A 19 -8.80 1.14 -3.94
N ALA A 20 -8.19 0.53 -2.91
CA ALA A 20 -6.77 0.69 -2.66
C ALA A 20 -5.94 0.04 -3.76
N HIS A 21 -4.95 0.77 -4.25
CA HIS A 21 -3.94 0.22 -5.12
C HIS A 21 -2.79 -0.37 -4.31
N LEU A 22 -2.41 -1.62 -4.61
CA LEU A 22 -1.26 -2.26 -3.98
C LEU A 22 0.04 -1.77 -4.63
N LEU A 23 0.89 -1.12 -3.86
CA LEU A 23 2.26 -0.79 -4.24
C LEU A 23 3.22 -1.72 -3.48
N ASP A 24 3.67 -2.79 -4.14
CA ASP A 24 4.69 -3.68 -3.60
C ASP A 24 6.08 -3.04 -3.77
N THR A 25 6.77 -2.85 -2.64
CA THR A 25 8.10 -2.24 -2.58
C THR A 25 9.19 -3.23 -2.17
N SER A 26 8.90 -4.53 -2.13
CA SER A 26 9.82 -5.55 -1.62
C SER A 26 11.19 -5.52 -2.32
N ASP A 27 11.21 -5.23 -3.62
CA ASP A 27 12.42 -5.14 -4.46
C ASP A 27 12.74 -3.71 -4.90
N LEU A 28 12.10 -2.69 -4.32
CA LEU A 28 12.28 -1.30 -4.72
C LEU A 28 13.10 -0.52 -3.68
N GLY A 29 14.13 0.18 -4.16
CA GLY A 29 14.75 1.27 -3.41
C GLY A 29 13.81 2.48 -3.26
N ILE A 30 14.15 3.39 -2.35
CA ILE A 30 13.32 4.55 -1.97
C ILE A 30 12.88 5.36 -3.20
N GLU A 31 13.82 5.76 -4.06
CA GLU A 31 13.52 6.57 -5.26
C GLU A 31 12.64 5.83 -6.28
N ALA A 32 12.83 4.52 -6.42
CA ALA A 32 12.04 3.70 -7.33
C ALA A 32 10.59 3.55 -6.83
N ALA A 33 10.42 3.35 -5.52
CA ALA A 33 9.11 3.30 -4.88
C ALA A 33 8.38 4.64 -5.01
N LEU A 34 9.06 5.78 -4.80
CA LEU A 34 8.47 7.10 -4.97
C LEU A 34 7.99 7.32 -6.41
N LYS A 35 8.83 7.00 -7.40
CA LYS A 35 8.47 7.12 -8.81
C LYS A 35 7.27 6.25 -9.18
N ALA A 36 7.18 5.05 -8.61
CA ALA A 36 6.04 4.16 -8.81
C ALA A 36 4.76 4.74 -8.21
N ALA A 37 4.82 5.28 -6.98
CA ALA A 37 3.70 5.95 -6.33
C ALA A 37 3.19 7.16 -7.13
N VAL A 38 4.09 8.03 -7.61
CA VAL A 38 3.72 9.20 -8.43
C VAL A 38 3.01 8.78 -9.72
N LYS A 39 3.54 7.77 -10.43
CA LYS A 39 2.90 7.23 -11.64
C LYS A 39 1.49 6.71 -11.38
N LEU A 40 1.30 6.04 -10.25
CA LEU A 40 0.01 5.49 -9.87
C LEU A 40 -1.01 6.62 -9.64
N ILE A 41 -0.61 7.65 -8.91
CA ILE A 41 -1.43 8.85 -8.66
C ILE A 41 -1.75 9.57 -9.98
N ASP A 42 -0.75 9.80 -10.83
CA ASP A 42 -0.94 10.45 -12.13
C ASP A 42 -1.95 9.70 -13.01
N SER A 43 -1.99 8.35 -12.94
CA SER A 43 -2.92 7.53 -13.71
C SER A 43 -4.39 7.61 -13.26
N VAL A 44 -4.63 8.13 -12.06
CA VAL A 44 -5.97 8.28 -11.47
C VAL A 44 -6.46 9.72 -11.55
N ILE A 45 -5.55 10.70 -11.45
CA ILE A 45 -5.89 12.14 -11.42
C ILE A 45 -5.98 12.75 -12.82
N ARG A 46 -5.25 12.23 -13.80
CA ARG A 46 -5.22 12.75 -15.18
C ARG A 46 -6.14 11.96 -16.10
#